data_AF-L1K4W2-F1
#
_entry.id   AF-L1K4W2-F1
#
_cell.length_a   1.000
_cell.length_b   1.000
_cell.length_c   1.000
_cell.angle_alpha   90.00
_cell.angle_beta   90.00
_cell.angle_gamma   90.00
#
_symmetry.space_group_name_H-M   'P 1'
#
loop_
_entity.id
_entity.type
_entity.pdbx_description
1 polymer ?
#
loop_
_entity_poly.entity_id
_entity_poly.type
_entity_poly.pdbx_seq_one_letter_code
_entity_poly.pdbx_strand_id
1 'polypeptide(L)'
;MPLYPKISLHPFSYGWLSSETRGILGFAIDGVPFVRLDYFQQVRTVFAIDSCNGIVSDSQSYFYVGYPRCIQDLSSNSGHSPLVGFLLDGLPAYGPNDVDGVVASSLQGPYKLDECGGHMDSIHRFYHYHIDSTSQINCLRGCL
;
A
#
# COMPACT_ATOMS: atom_id res chain seq x y z
N MET A 1 8.81 7.53 -13.81
CA MET A 1 7.37 7.30 -13.56
C MET A 1 6.59 8.39 -14.27
N PRO A 2 5.41 8.11 -14.85
CA PRO A 2 4.62 9.15 -15.51
C PRO A 2 4.21 10.21 -14.49
N LEU A 3 4.39 11.49 -14.83
CA LEU A 3 4.04 12.63 -13.97
C LEU A 3 2.52 12.76 -13.73
N TYR A 4 1.70 12.20 -14.63
CA TYR A 4 0.25 12.26 -14.61
C TYR A 4 -0.35 10.92 -15.09
N PRO A 5 -0.28 9.85 -14.27
CA PRO A 5 -0.93 8.60 -14.63
C PRO A 5 -2.44 8.83 -14.77
N LYS A 6 -3.07 8.23 -15.80
CA LYS A 6 -4.53 8.20 -15.88
C LYS A 6 -5.04 7.35 -14.72
N ILE A 7 -5.96 7.94 -13.96
CA ILE A 7 -6.63 7.28 -12.85
C ILE A 7 -7.97 6.75 -13.33
N SER A 8 -8.22 5.48 -13.08
CA SER A 8 -9.48 4.81 -13.40
C SER A 8 -10.61 5.38 -12.55
N LEU A 9 -11.73 5.70 -13.21
CA LEU A 9 -13.01 6.00 -12.55
C LEU A 9 -13.76 4.72 -12.15
N HIS A 10 -13.26 3.57 -12.59
CA HIS A 10 -13.78 2.24 -12.29
C HIS A 10 -12.67 1.46 -11.59
N PRO A 11 -12.42 1.74 -10.30
CA PRO A 11 -11.35 1.11 -9.56
C PRO A 11 -11.57 -0.40 -9.50
N PHE A 12 -10.50 -1.16 -9.68
CA PHE A 12 -10.57 -2.61 -9.59
C PHE A 12 -10.63 -3.00 -8.12
N SER A 13 -11.80 -3.44 -7.67
CA SER A 13 -12.01 -3.81 -6.28
C SER A 13 -11.39 -5.17 -5.96
N TYR A 14 -10.90 -5.30 -4.73
CA TYR A 14 -10.12 -6.46 -4.32
C TYR A 14 -10.86 -7.80 -4.39
N GLY A 15 -12.20 -7.78 -4.39
CA GLY A 15 -13.02 -8.99 -4.61
C GLY A 15 -12.67 -9.71 -5.92
N TRP A 16 -12.26 -8.97 -6.96
CA TRP A 16 -11.87 -9.52 -8.25
C TRP A 16 -10.37 -9.88 -8.35
N LEU A 17 -9.48 -9.21 -7.60
CA LEU A 17 -8.04 -9.53 -7.54
C LEU A 17 -7.78 -10.91 -6.92
N SER A 18 -8.67 -11.32 -6.03
CA SER A 18 -8.56 -12.50 -5.18
C SER A 18 -8.33 -13.81 -5.94
N SER A 19 -8.94 -13.99 -7.13
CA SER A 19 -8.81 -15.23 -7.92
C SER A 19 -7.53 -15.30 -8.77
N GLU A 20 -7.05 -14.17 -9.28
CA GLU A 20 -5.93 -14.14 -10.25
C GLU A 20 -4.57 -13.89 -9.58
N THR A 21 -4.53 -13.08 -8.51
CA THR A 21 -3.28 -12.63 -7.87
C THR A 21 -2.98 -13.35 -6.55
N ARG A 22 -3.87 -14.26 -6.12
CA ARG A 22 -3.81 -14.97 -4.82
C ARG A 22 -3.70 -14.01 -3.63
N GLY A 23 -4.25 -12.80 -3.76
CA GLY A 23 -4.26 -11.80 -2.69
C GLY A 23 -2.97 -10.99 -2.54
N ILE A 24 -2.14 -10.92 -3.59
CA ILE A 24 -1.03 -9.97 -3.66
C ILE A 24 -1.58 -8.62 -4.10
N LEU A 25 -1.25 -7.56 -3.36
CA LEU A 25 -1.60 -6.17 -3.67
C LEU A 25 -0.55 -5.47 -4.53
N GLY A 26 0.71 -5.88 -4.38
CA GLY A 26 1.88 -5.18 -4.90
C GLY A 26 3.17 -5.75 -4.34
N PHE A 27 4.27 -5.06 -4.59
CA PHE A 27 5.60 -5.45 -4.13
C PHE A 27 6.29 -4.26 -3.46
N ALA A 28 6.96 -4.54 -2.35
CA ALA A 28 7.84 -3.62 -1.69
C ALA A 28 9.13 -3.39 -2.50
N ILE A 29 9.87 -2.33 -2.17
CA ILE A 29 11.13 -1.99 -2.84
C ILE A 29 12.23 -3.06 -2.70
N ASP A 30 12.12 -3.95 -1.70
CA ASP A 30 13.01 -5.10 -1.52
C ASP A 30 12.50 -6.38 -2.21
N GLY A 31 11.36 -6.30 -2.91
CA GLY A 31 10.75 -7.40 -3.66
C GLY A 31 9.80 -8.28 -2.86
N VAL A 32 9.57 -8.02 -1.57
CA VAL A 32 8.60 -8.77 -0.77
C VAL A 32 7.17 -8.36 -1.16
N PRO A 33 6.22 -9.29 -1.37
CA PRO A 33 4.86 -8.92 -1.75
C PRO A 33 4.06 -8.35 -0.58
N PHE A 34 3.23 -7.35 -0.87
CA PHE A 34 2.19 -6.87 0.03
C PHE A 34 0.94 -7.74 -0.09
N VAL A 35 0.33 -8.11 1.03
CA VAL A 35 -0.93 -8.86 1.07
C VAL A 35 -1.87 -8.27 2.11
N ARG A 36 -3.18 -8.45 1.91
CA ARG A 36 -4.17 -8.18 2.95
C ARG A 36 -4.26 -9.34 3.92
N LEU A 37 -3.98 -9.11 5.20
CA LEU A 37 -3.97 -10.16 6.22
C LEU A 37 -5.29 -10.92 6.31
N ASP A 38 -6.42 -10.21 6.34
CA ASP A 38 -7.75 -10.80 6.54
C ASP A 38 -8.18 -11.71 5.38
N TYR A 39 -7.77 -11.38 4.16
CA TYR A 39 -7.96 -12.23 3.00
C TYR A 39 -6.94 -13.37 2.96
N PHE A 40 -5.67 -13.05 3.23
CA PHE A 40 -4.58 -14.03 3.17
C PHE A 40 -4.80 -15.18 4.15
N GLN A 41 -5.35 -14.90 5.34
CA GLN A 41 -5.76 -15.90 6.32
C GLN A 41 -6.92 -16.81 5.87
N GLN A 42 -7.72 -16.41 4.88
CA GLN A 42 -8.78 -17.27 4.32
C GLN A 42 -8.23 -18.34 3.37
N VAL A 43 -7.06 -18.09 2.78
CA VAL A 43 -6.46 -18.93 1.74
C VAL A 43 -5.17 -19.62 2.16
N ARG A 44 -4.52 -19.16 3.23
CA ARG A 44 -3.24 -19.68 3.75
C ARG A 44 -3.22 -19.64 5.27
N THR A 45 -2.43 -20.53 5.86
CA THR A 45 -2.09 -20.44 7.29
C THR A 45 -1.07 -19.32 7.50
N VAL A 46 -1.32 -18.46 8.49
CA VAL A 46 -0.42 -17.38 8.90
C VAL A 46 0.07 -17.65 10.32
N PHE A 47 1.38 -17.63 10.53
CA PHE A 47 1.95 -17.95 11.83
C PHE A 47 1.92 -16.77 12.81
N ALA A 48 2.74 -15.76 12.55
CA ALA A 48 2.89 -14.59 13.40
C ALA A 48 3.27 -13.38 12.53
N ILE A 49 2.91 -12.19 13.01
CA ILE A 49 3.39 -10.92 12.48
C ILE A 49 4.67 -10.56 13.22
N ASP A 50 5.75 -10.31 12.50
CA ASP A 50 7.04 -9.92 13.08
C ASP A 50 7.15 -8.40 13.32
N SER A 51 8.30 -7.96 13.84
CA SER A 51 8.56 -6.53 14.08
C SER A 51 8.66 -5.68 12.81
N CYS A 52 8.83 -6.31 11.65
CA CYS A 52 8.88 -5.66 10.35
C CYS A 52 7.49 -5.53 9.70
N ASN A 53 6.42 -5.92 10.40
CA ASN A 53 5.05 -6.06 9.86
C ASN A 53 4.93 -7.10 8.73
N GLY A 54 5.79 -8.12 8.75
CA GLY A 54 5.71 -9.25 7.84
C GLY A 54 5.18 -10.51 8.49
N ILE A 55 4.75 -11.45 7.64
CA ILE A 55 4.26 -12.76 8.01
C ILE A 55 4.97 -13.84 7.19
N VAL A 56 5.02 -15.06 7.74
CA VAL A 56 5.35 -16.28 6.98
C VAL A 56 4.09 -17.11 6.79
N SER A 57 3.87 -17.60 5.58
CA SER A 57 2.79 -18.55 5.25
C SER A 57 3.20 -20.01 5.51
N ASP A 58 2.25 -20.93 5.52
CA ASP A 58 2.49 -22.39 5.46
C ASP A 58 3.40 -22.83 4.30
N SER A 59 3.42 -22.09 3.18
CA SER A 59 4.35 -22.29 2.07
C SER A 59 5.77 -21.77 2.32
N GLN A 60 6.08 -21.36 3.56
CA GLN A 60 7.38 -20.78 3.96
C GLN A 60 7.75 -19.53 3.15
N SER A 61 6.76 -18.80 2.65
CA SER A 61 6.96 -17.56 1.89
C SER A 61 6.68 -16.36 2.80
N TYR A 62 7.46 -15.29 2.65
CA TYR A 62 7.37 -14.08 3.47
C TYR A 62 6.58 -12.98 2.74
N PHE A 63 5.71 -12.27 3.47
CA PHE A 63 4.85 -11.23 2.92
C PHE A 63 4.72 -10.06 3.90
N TYR A 64 4.56 -8.84 3.41
CA TYR A 64 4.19 -7.70 4.23
C TYR A 64 2.67 -7.57 4.32
N VAL A 65 2.16 -7.37 5.55
CA VAL A 65 0.73 -7.18 5.82
C VAL A 65 0.38 -5.74 6.22
N GLY A 66 1.36 -4.84 6.11
CA GLY A 66 1.26 -3.42 6.42
C GLY A 66 2.57 -2.72 6.13
N TYR A 67 2.75 -1.53 6.70
CA TYR A 67 3.93 -0.70 6.46
C TYR A 67 5.23 -1.41 6.88
N PRO A 68 6.18 -1.65 5.96
CA PRO A 68 7.34 -2.49 6.24
C PRO A 68 8.43 -1.71 6.99
N ARG A 69 8.38 -1.74 8.33
CA ARG A 69 9.22 -0.90 9.20
C ARG A 69 10.73 -1.14 9.06
N CYS A 70 11.13 -2.30 8.56
CA CYS A 70 12.54 -2.69 8.47
C CYS A 70 13.25 -2.22 7.19
N ILE A 71 12.49 -1.75 6.20
CA ILE A 71 13.02 -1.20 4.94
C ILE A 71 12.63 0.27 4.77
N GLN A 72 12.16 0.90 5.85
CA GLN A 72 11.81 2.31 5.83
C GLN A 72 13.05 3.17 5.60
N ASP A 73 12.94 4.12 4.67
CA ASP A 73 13.90 5.20 4.54
C ASP A 73 13.46 6.39 5.40
N LEU A 74 14.24 6.72 6.42
CA LEU A 74 13.94 7.85 7.31
C LEU A 74 14.32 9.21 6.72
N SER A 75 14.90 9.24 5.51
CA SER A 75 15.31 10.48 4.84
C SER A 75 14.13 11.15 4.12
N SER A 76 13.25 11.79 4.88
CA SER A 76 12.24 12.70 4.32
C SER A 76 12.35 14.09 4.91
N ASN A 77 12.58 15.07 4.05
CA ASN A 77 12.65 16.48 4.43
C ASN A 77 11.26 17.13 4.58
N SER A 78 10.21 16.52 4.04
CA SER A 78 8.83 17.05 4.10
C SER A 78 7.97 16.41 5.18
N GLY A 79 8.48 15.44 5.93
CA GLY A 79 7.70 14.63 6.87
C GLY A 79 6.80 13.58 6.20
N HIS A 80 6.62 13.67 4.87
CA HIS A 80 5.94 12.65 4.08
C HIS A 80 6.74 11.34 4.12
N SER A 81 6.06 10.21 4.28
CA SER A 81 6.73 8.91 4.31
C SER A 81 7.51 8.63 3.03
N PRO A 82 8.57 7.81 3.08
CA PRO A 82 9.26 7.38 1.88
C PRO A 82 8.40 6.43 1.04
N LEU A 83 8.81 6.27 -0.23
CA LEU A 83 8.30 5.21 -1.09
C LEU A 83 8.65 3.85 -0.47
N VAL A 84 7.65 2.99 -0.32
CA VAL A 84 7.84 1.61 0.18
C VAL A 84 7.65 0.55 -0.88
N GLY A 85 7.00 0.87 -2.00
CA GLY A 85 6.82 -0.08 -3.10
C GLY A 85 5.82 0.41 -4.14
N PHE A 86 5.34 -0.53 -4.95
CA PHE A 86 4.34 -0.29 -6.00
C PHE A 86 3.23 -1.31 -5.90
N LEU A 87 2.00 -0.87 -6.16
CA LEU A 87 0.87 -1.78 -6.27
C LEU A 87 0.79 -2.37 -7.69
N LEU A 88 -0.02 -3.42 -7.87
CA LEU A 88 -0.11 -4.13 -9.14
C LEU A 88 -0.61 -3.28 -10.31
N ASP A 89 -1.21 -2.12 -10.03
CA ASP A 89 -1.62 -1.13 -11.04
C ASP A 89 -0.52 -0.12 -11.42
N GLY A 90 0.69 -0.33 -10.89
CA GLY A 90 1.88 0.47 -11.19
C GLY A 90 1.98 1.80 -10.44
N LEU A 91 1.04 2.12 -9.55
CA LEU A 91 1.09 3.33 -8.75
C LEU A 91 1.92 3.14 -7.47
N PRO A 92 2.62 4.19 -7.01
CA PRO A 92 3.50 4.10 -5.87
C PRO A 92 2.71 4.00 -4.56
N ALA A 93 3.28 3.26 -3.61
CA ALA A 93 2.82 3.15 -2.25
C ALA A 93 3.87 3.72 -1.29
N TYR A 94 3.41 4.57 -0.37
CA TYR A 94 4.18 5.24 0.64
C TYR A 94 3.79 4.75 2.03
N GLY A 95 4.60 5.09 3.03
CA GLY A 95 4.27 4.82 4.43
C GLY A 95 3.09 5.64 5.00
N PRO A 96 2.86 5.59 6.32
CA PRO A 96 1.63 6.08 6.95
C PRO A 96 1.44 7.60 6.97
N ASN A 97 2.53 8.36 6.87
CA ASN A 97 2.51 9.82 7.01
C ASN A 97 2.53 10.53 5.64
N ASP A 98 1.78 11.61 5.54
CA ASP A 98 1.74 12.59 4.45
C ASP A 98 2.63 13.82 4.82
N VAL A 99 2.59 14.87 4.00
CA VAL A 99 3.25 16.16 4.19
C VAL A 99 3.10 16.68 5.62
N ASP A 100 4.17 17.26 6.14
CA ASP A 100 4.33 17.74 7.52
C ASP A 100 4.25 16.63 8.59
N GLY A 101 4.32 15.36 8.18
CA GLY A 101 4.33 14.21 9.10
C GLY A 101 2.95 13.84 9.65
N VAL A 102 1.87 14.38 9.07
CA VAL A 102 0.50 14.05 9.45
C VAL A 102 0.17 12.63 9.03
N VAL A 103 -0.48 11.85 9.89
CA VAL A 103 -0.93 10.50 9.50
C VAL A 103 -1.98 10.64 8.39
N ALA A 104 -1.73 10.02 7.23
CA ALA A 104 -2.53 10.22 6.02
C ALA A 104 -4.01 9.84 6.22
N SER A 105 -4.28 8.78 6.97
CA SER A 105 -5.64 8.35 7.31
C SER A 105 -6.40 9.32 8.22
N SER A 106 -5.68 10.26 8.85
CA SER A 106 -6.25 11.34 9.66
C SER A 106 -6.44 12.65 8.90
N LEU A 107 -6.21 12.69 7.58
CA LEU A 107 -6.41 13.90 6.78
C LEU A 107 -7.90 14.15 6.50
N GLN A 108 -8.24 15.44 6.35
CA GLN A 108 -9.56 15.90 5.92
C GLN A 108 -9.46 16.82 4.70
N GLY A 109 -10.61 17.13 4.11
CA GLY A 109 -10.69 18.08 3.01
C GLY A 109 -10.20 17.50 1.68
N PRO A 110 -9.56 18.31 0.81
CA PRO A 110 -9.23 17.92 -0.55
C PRO A 110 -8.12 16.85 -0.63
N TYR A 111 -7.29 16.71 0.40
CA TYR A 111 -6.19 15.74 0.46
C TYR A 111 -6.52 14.55 1.38
N LYS A 112 -7.78 14.30 1.72
CA LYS A 112 -8.12 13.06 2.44
C LYS A 112 -7.88 11.83 1.56
N LEU A 113 -7.53 10.70 2.17
CA LEU A 113 -7.54 9.42 1.46
C LEU A 113 -8.94 9.11 0.92
N ASP A 114 -8.98 8.52 -0.28
CA ASP A 114 -10.21 7.97 -0.85
C ASP A 114 -10.51 6.55 -0.33
N GLU A 115 -11.56 5.92 -0.85
CA GLU A 115 -11.95 4.57 -0.45
C GLU A 115 -10.93 3.47 -0.76
N CYS A 116 -9.98 3.72 -1.66
CA CYS A 116 -8.89 2.82 -2.00
C CYS A 116 -7.65 3.01 -1.12
N GLY A 117 -7.62 4.03 -0.25
CA GLY A 117 -6.49 4.33 0.63
C GLY A 117 -5.38 5.13 -0.04
N GLY A 118 -5.69 5.86 -1.12
CA GLY A 118 -4.75 6.75 -1.79
C GLY A 118 -5.34 8.12 -2.05
N HIS A 119 -4.48 9.04 -2.52
CA HIS A 119 -4.83 10.42 -2.84
C HIS A 119 -3.72 11.09 -3.66
N MET A 120 -3.86 12.40 -3.86
CA MET A 120 -2.77 13.29 -4.26
C MET A 120 -2.54 14.27 -3.11
N ASP A 121 -1.32 14.75 -2.95
CA ASP A 121 -0.98 15.75 -1.93
C ASP A 121 -0.43 17.04 -2.56
N SER A 122 -0.05 18.00 -1.73
CA SER A 122 0.41 19.33 -2.16
C SER A 122 1.82 19.33 -2.81
N ILE A 123 2.65 18.35 -2.47
CA ILE A 123 4.02 18.11 -2.94
C ILE A 123 4.01 17.08 -4.08
N HIS A 124 3.37 15.91 -3.91
CA HIS A 124 3.25 14.90 -4.94
C HIS A 124 1.99 15.12 -5.77
N ARG A 125 2.18 15.71 -6.96
CA ARG A 125 1.10 15.95 -7.94
C ARG A 125 0.69 14.71 -8.74
N PHE A 126 0.86 13.51 -8.19
CA PHE A 126 0.42 12.26 -8.76
C PHE A 126 -0.29 11.43 -7.68
N TYR A 127 -1.22 10.58 -8.10
CA TYR A 127 -1.94 9.71 -7.17
C TYR A 127 -0.99 8.65 -6.60
N HIS A 128 -1.06 8.45 -5.29
CA HIS A 128 -0.28 7.46 -4.58
C HIS A 128 -1.05 6.90 -3.39
N TYR A 129 -0.64 5.73 -2.94
CA TYR A 129 -1.25 5.01 -1.83
C TYR A 129 -0.49 5.23 -0.53
N HIS A 130 -1.18 5.15 0.59
CA HIS A 130 -0.57 5.06 1.91
C HIS A 130 -0.83 3.68 2.51
N ILE A 131 0.26 2.95 2.78
CA ILE A 131 0.23 1.69 3.51
C ILE A 131 0.53 2.02 4.97
N ASP A 132 -0.41 1.72 5.85
CA ASP A 132 -0.18 1.73 7.30
C ASP A 132 -0.58 0.37 7.92
N SER A 133 -0.50 0.23 9.24
CA SER A 133 -0.86 -1.03 9.93
C SER A 133 -2.37 -1.27 10.07
N THR A 134 -3.20 -0.28 9.72
CA THR A 134 -4.64 -0.18 9.97
C THR A 134 -5.47 0.18 8.73
N SER A 135 -4.89 0.90 7.78
CA SER A 135 -5.46 1.35 6.51
C SER A 135 -5.22 0.29 5.48
N GLN A 136 -6.32 -0.30 5.03
CA GLN A 136 -6.30 -1.34 4.02
C GLN A 136 -6.46 -0.72 2.64
N ILE A 137 -5.60 -1.13 1.71
CA ILE A 137 -5.84 -0.88 0.30
C ILE A 137 -6.99 -1.77 -0.16
N ASN A 138 -8.11 -1.15 -0.52
CA ASN A 138 -9.35 -1.86 -0.88
C ASN A 138 -9.55 -2.02 -2.39
N CYS A 139 -8.86 -1.19 -3.17
CA CYS A 139 -8.99 -1.16 -4.62
C CYS A 139 -7.77 -0.54 -5.29
N LEU A 140 -7.59 -0.89 -6.56
CA LEU A 140 -6.55 -0.36 -7.41
C LEU A 140 -7.14 0.65 -8.40
N ARG A 141 -6.45 1.77 -8.59
CA ARG A 141 -6.92 2.95 -9.32
C ARG A 141 -6.10 3.24 -10.57
N GLY A 142 -4.93 2.64 -10.73
CA GLY A 142 -4.17 2.72 -11.97
C GLY A 142 -4.89 2.06 -13.13
N CYS A 143 -4.47 2.41 -14.34
CA CYS A 143 -4.88 1.74 -15.57
C CYS A 143 -3.70 0.89 -16.07
N LEU A 144 -3.94 -0.40 -16.27
CA LEU A 144 -3.03 -1.32 -16.96
C LEU A 144 -3.40 -1.41 -18.44
#